data_AF-A0A835VDT5-F1
#
_entry.id   AF-A0A835VDT5-F1
#
_cell.length_a   1.000
_cell.length_b   1.000
_cell.length_c   1.000
_cell.angle_alpha   90.00
_cell.angle_beta   90.00
_cell.angle_gamma   90.00
#
_symmetry.space_group_name_H-M   'P 1'
#
loop_
_entity.id
_entity.type
_entity.pdbx_description
1 polymer ?
#
loop_
_entity_poly.entity_id
_entity_poly.type
_entity_poly.pdbx_seq_one_letter_code
_entity_poly.pdbx_strand_id
1 'polypeptide(L)'
;MAYAQRYSTCYFFASSVCGPFKDWLPPLNSRVLTDEEIAARVVFRDILAVPPVKSKNPKVAFMFLTPGSLPFEKLWEKFFKGHEGKYSIYVHASREKPVHVSPIFIGRDIRSRKVVWGKISMIDAEKRLFGKCFTRYR
;
A
#
# COMPACT_ATOMS: atom_id res chain seq x y z
N MET A 1 8.83 37.54 14.63
CA MET A 1 9.30 36.66 15.72
C MET A 1 8.78 35.25 15.45
N ALA A 2 9.70 34.30 15.30
CA ALA A 2 9.40 32.90 14.99
C ALA A 2 8.95 32.15 16.24
N TYR A 3 7.97 31.26 16.11
CA TYR A 3 7.82 30.14 17.02
C TYR A 3 7.63 28.86 16.21
N ALA A 4 8.67 28.04 16.23
CA ALA A 4 8.71 26.71 15.66
C ALA A 4 7.98 25.75 16.61
N GLN A 5 6.82 25.24 16.23
CA GLN A 5 6.22 24.10 16.92
C GLN A 5 6.80 22.80 16.35
N ARG A 6 7.78 22.28 17.11
CA ARG A 6 8.36 20.96 16.95
C ARG A 6 7.26 19.91 17.10
N TYR A 7 6.99 19.14 16.06
CA TYR A 7 6.21 17.92 16.17
C TYR A 7 7.13 16.81 16.70
N SER A 8 6.96 16.44 17.97
CA SER A 8 7.63 15.26 18.53
C SER A 8 6.94 14.00 18.03
N THR A 9 7.68 13.22 17.25
CA THR A 9 7.36 11.86 16.85
C THR A 9 7.40 10.94 18.08
N CYS A 10 6.24 10.56 18.60
CA CYS A 10 6.16 9.54 19.65
C CYS A 10 6.11 8.16 19.00
N TYR A 11 7.23 7.44 19.08
CA TYR A 11 7.39 6.07 18.60
C TYR A 11 6.70 5.07 19.54
N PHE A 12 6.14 4.01 18.93
CA PHE A 12 5.41 2.90 19.52
C PHE A 12 6.27 1.97 20.40
N PHE A 13 6.76 2.45 21.55
CA PHE A 13 7.21 1.53 22.60
C PHE A 13 6.61 1.96 23.94
N ALA A 14 5.74 1.09 24.46
CA ALA A 14 5.03 1.23 25.71
C ALA A 14 6.02 1.34 26.87
N SER A 15 6.11 2.52 27.49
CA SER A 15 6.58 2.66 28.87
C SER A 15 5.36 2.82 29.78
N SER A 16 5.47 2.31 31.00
CA SER A 16 4.43 2.17 32.01
C SER A 16 3.92 3.50 32.62
N VAL A 17 3.82 4.55 31.81
CA VAL A 17 3.46 5.91 32.22
C VAL A 17 2.33 6.46 31.33
N CYS A 18 1.20 5.77 31.28
CA CYS A 18 -0.04 6.30 30.69
C CYS A 18 -1.24 5.79 31.49
N GLY A 19 -2.16 6.70 31.82
CA GLY A 19 -3.42 6.38 32.49
C GLY A 19 -4.28 5.40 31.69
N PRO A 20 -5.40 4.91 32.26
CA PRO A 20 -6.24 3.90 31.64
C PRO A 20 -6.58 4.30 30.20
N PHE A 21 -6.36 3.39 29.24
CA PHE A 21 -6.65 3.57 27.80
C PHE A 21 -8.05 4.13 27.50
N LYS A 22 -8.98 3.98 28.44
CA LYS A 22 -10.35 4.49 28.37
C LYS A 22 -10.44 6.02 28.30
N ASP A 23 -9.47 6.75 28.85
CA ASP A 23 -9.51 8.23 28.88
C ASP A 23 -9.10 8.86 27.54
N TRP A 24 -8.47 8.10 26.65
CA TRP A 24 -8.07 8.51 25.29
C TRP A 24 -9.12 8.21 24.22
N LEU A 25 -10.11 7.37 24.53
CA LEU A 25 -11.15 7.04 23.58
C LEU A 25 -12.18 8.18 23.57
N PRO A 26 -12.53 8.73 22.40
CA PRO A 26 -13.65 9.67 22.33
C PRO A 26 -14.88 8.99 22.94
N PRO A 27 -15.75 9.74 23.64
CA PRO A 27 -16.93 9.17 24.26
C PRO A 27 -17.69 8.35 23.22
N LEU A 28 -17.99 7.10 23.57
CA LEU A 28 -18.79 6.16 22.77
C LEU A 28 -20.25 6.64 22.73
N ASN A 29 -20.47 7.84 22.22
CA ASN A 29 -21.79 8.29 21.82
C ASN A 29 -22.08 7.53 20.54
N SER A 30 -23.05 6.62 20.59
CA SER A 30 -23.57 5.93 19.42
C SER A 30 -24.25 6.97 18.51
N ARG A 31 -23.45 7.68 17.71
CA ARG A 31 -23.97 8.56 16.68
C ARG A 31 -24.87 7.72 15.76
N VAL A 32 -26.04 8.25 15.43
CA VAL A 32 -26.90 7.64 14.42
C VAL A 32 -26.16 7.72 13.08
N LEU A 33 -26.01 6.57 12.42
CA LEU A 33 -25.34 6.50 11.12
C LEU A 33 -26.30 7.03 10.04
N THR A 34 -25.77 7.70 9.02
CA THR A 34 -26.58 8.08 7.86
C THR A 34 -26.87 6.86 6.99
N ASP A 35 -27.89 6.95 6.14
CA ASP A 35 -28.27 5.85 5.25
C ASP A 35 -27.12 5.45 4.31
N GLU A 36 -26.28 6.41 3.89
CA GLU A 36 -25.08 6.13 3.08
C GLU A 36 -24.03 5.33 3.86
N GLU A 37 -23.83 5.66 5.14
CA GLU A 37 -22.90 4.93 6.02
C GLU A 37 -23.41 3.52 6.31
N ILE A 38 -24.72 3.36 6.49
CA ILE A 38 -25.37 2.05 6.67
C ILE A 38 -25.20 1.22 5.39
N ALA A 39 -25.51 1.79 4.23
CA ALA A 39 -25.35 1.13 2.94
C ALA A 39 -23.89 0.71 2.71
N ALA A 40 -22.93 1.59 3.00
CA ALA A 40 -21.50 1.28 2.90
C ALA A 40 -21.12 0.10 3.82
N ARG A 41 -21.60 0.06 5.08
CA ARG A 41 -21.32 -1.05 6.00
C ARG A 41 -21.87 -2.38 5.49
N VAL A 42 -23.07 -2.40 4.90
CA VAL A 42 -23.64 -3.61 4.30
C VAL A 42 -22.80 -4.09 3.13
N VAL A 43 -22.47 -3.20 2.19
CA VAL A 43 -21.62 -3.53 1.03
C VAL A 43 -20.25 -4.05 1.48
N PHE A 44 -19.59 -3.39 2.44
CA PHE A 44 -18.31 -3.86 2.97
C PHE A 44 -18.43 -5.24 3.62
N ARG A 45 -19.49 -5.48 4.41
CA ARG A 45 -19.72 -6.79 5.03
C ARG A 45 -19.89 -7.88 3.97
N ASP A 46 -20.66 -7.59 2.92
CA ASP A 46 -20.91 -8.55 1.85
C ASP A 46 -19.63 -8.85 1.07
N ILE A 47 -18.83 -7.82 0.73
CA ILE A 47 -17.51 -7.98 0.10
C ILE A 47 -16.59 -8.85 0.96
N LEU A 48 -16.56 -8.62 2.29
CA LEU A 48 -15.74 -9.42 3.21
C LEU A 48 -16.28 -10.85 3.40
N ALA A 49 -17.56 -11.07 3.17
CA ALA A 49 -18.19 -12.39 3.20
C ALA A 49 -18.01 -13.17 1.88
N VAL A 50 -17.57 -12.52 0.79
CA VAL A 50 -17.28 -13.21 -0.47
C VAL A 50 -16.13 -14.21 -0.24
N PRO A 51 -16.33 -15.50 -0.56
CA PRO A 51 -15.27 -16.49 -0.41
C PRO A 51 -14.08 -16.15 -1.33
N PRO A 52 -12.84 -16.28 -0.83
CA PRO A 52 -11.67 -15.89 -1.61
C PRO A 52 -11.55 -16.77 -2.86
N VAL A 53 -11.33 -16.13 -4.01
CA VAL A 53 -11.12 -16.82 -5.29
C VAL A 53 -9.83 -17.63 -5.20
N LYS A 54 -9.95 -18.96 -5.11
CA LYS A 54 -8.82 -19.88 -5.12
C LYS A 54 -8.31 -20.05 -6.55
N SER A 55 -7.20 -19.40 -6.88
CA SER A 55 -6.55 -19.62 -8.17
C SER A 55 -5.74 -20.93 -8.17
N LYS A 56 -5.70 -21.64 -9.30
CA LYS A 56 -4.88 -22.86 -9.45
C LYS A 56 -3.37 -22.60 -9.27
N ASN A 57 -2.91 -21.37 -9.53
CA ASN A 57 -1.51 -20.96 -9.44
C ASN A 57 -1.41 -19.64 -8.65
N PRO A 58 -1.41 -19.68 -7.30
CA PRO A 58 -1.34 -18.46 -6.50
C PRO A 58 -0.01 -17.73 -6.76
N LYS A 59 -0.10 -16.45 -7.12
CA LYS A 59 1.06 -15.57 -7.35
C LYS A 59 1.03 -14.40 -6.38
N VAL A 60 2.17 -14.08 -5.80
CA VAL A 60 2.34 -12.88 -4.96
C VAL A 60 2.76 -11.70 -5.82
N ALA A 61 2.04 -10.57 -5.70
CA ALA A 61 2.41 -9.33 -6.36
C ALA A 61 3.31 -8.48 -5.46
N PHE A 62 4.55 -8.24 -5.90
CA PHE A 62 5.49 -7.34 -5.25
C PHE A 62 5.43 -5.98 -5.95
N MET A 63 5.07 -4.95 -5.19
CA MET A 63 5.02 -3.57 -5.68
C MET A 63 6.11 -2.73 -5.00
N PHE A 64 6.98 -2.15 -5.80
CA PHE A 64 8.04 -1.26 -5.34
C PHE A 64 7.71 0.18 -5.71
N LEU A 65 7.57 1.04 -4.70
CA LEU A 65 7.37 2.48 -4.87
C LEU A 65 8.69 3.19 -4.60
N THR A 66 9.31 3.73 -5.65
CA THR A 66 10.65 4.35 -5.58
C THR A 66 10.62 5.76 -6.17
N PRO A 67 11.57 6.64 -5.82
CA PRO A 67 11.73 7.91 -6.52
C PRO A 67 12.37 7.75 -7.91
N GLY A 68 13.27 6.77 -8.10
CA GLY A 68 13.98 6.49 -9.34
C GLY A 68 14.33 5.00 -9.46
N SER A 69 15.58 4.66 -9.79
CA SER A 69 16.05 3.26 -9.80
C SER A 69 15.86 2.56 -8.45
N LEU A 70 15.59 1.25 -8.48
CA LEU A 70 15.31 0.45 -7.29
C LEU A 70 16.59 0.28 -6.45
N PRO A 71 16.62 0.76 -5.19
CA PRO A 71 17.77 0.49 -4.32
C PRO A 71 17.87 -1.01 -4.01
N PHE A 72 19.11 -1.49 -3.93
CA PHE A 72 19.43 -2.90 -3.62
C PHE A 72 18.87 -3.91 -4.63
N GLU A 73 18.77 -3.55 -5.90
CA GLU A 73 18.23 -4.40 -6.97
C GLU A 73 18.82 -5.83 -6.98
N LYS A 74 20.14 -5.96 -6.83
CA LYS A 74 20.84 -7.26 -6.75
C LYS A 74 20.45 -8.10 -5.53
N LEU A 75 20.07 -7.47 -4.41
CA LEU A 75 19.59 -8.19 -3.22
C LEU A 75 18.21 -8.76 -3.50
N TRP A 76 17.32 -7.96 -4.07
CA TRP A 76 16.00 -8.40 -4.48
C TRP A 76 16.06 -9.51 -5.53
N GLU A 77 17.00 -9.43 -6.47
CA GLU A 77 17.26 -10.51 -7.43
C GLU A 77 17.60 -11.83 -6.74
N LYS A 78 18.46 -11.81 -5.71
CA LYS A 78 18.76 -12.99 -4.92
C LYS A 78 17.54 -13.50 -4.13
N PHE A 79 16.71 -12.60 -3.63
CA PHE A 79 15.46 -12.95 -2.92
C PHE A 79 14.48 -13.68 -3.85
N PHE A 80 14.36 -13.25 -5.10
CA PHE A 80 13.43 -13.82 -6.08
C PHE A 80 13.94 -15.07 -6.80
N LYS A 81 15.24 -15.36 -6.72
CA LYS A 81 15.86 -16.52 -7.35
C LYS A 81 15.21 -17.82 -6.84
N GLY A 82 14.89 -18.73 -7.75
CA GLY A 82 14.28 -20.04 -7.41
C GLY A 82 12.78 -20.01 -7.14
N HIS A 83 12.14 -18.84 -7.28
CA HIS A 83 10.70 -18.65 -7.08
C HIS A 83 9.98 -18.27 -8.38
N GLU A 84 10.58 -18.58 -9.53
CA GLU A 84 10.07 -18.21 -10.85
C GLU A 84 8.62 -18.72 -11.04
N GLY A 85 7.75 -17.85 -11.55
CA GLY A 85 6.34 -18.18 -11.78
C GLY A 85 5.43 -18.07 -10.55
N LYS A 86 5.97 -17.92 -9.33
CA LYS A 86 5.19 -17.72 -8.08
C LYS A 86 4.98 -16.26 -7.71
N TYR A 87 5.52 -15.33 -8.50
CA TYR A 87 5.41 -13.90 -8.21
C TYR A 87 5.21 -13.05 -9.47
N SER A 88 4.78 -11.81 -9.26
CA SER A 88 4.77 -10.75 -10.25
C SER A 88 5.39 -9.50 -9.64
N ILE A 89 6.24 -8.81 -10.39
CA ILE A 89 6.96 -7.62 -9.92
C ILE A 89 6.42 -6.40 -10.67
N TYR A 90 6.16 -5.34 -9.92
CA TYR A 90 5.71 -4.06 -10.41
C TYR A 90 6.55 -2.94 -9.79
N VAL A 91 7.17 -2.12 -10.63
CA VAL A 91 8.00 -1.00 -10.17
C VAL A 91 7.35 0.31 -10.57
N HIS A 92 7.21 1.22 -9.62
CA HIS A 92 6.70 2.56 -9.83
C HIS A 92 7.77 3.55 -9.39
N ALA A 93 8.33 4.28 -10.34
CA ALA A 93 9.26 5.37 -10.06
C ALA A 93 8.54 6.72 -10.19
N SER A 94 8.54 7.51 -9.12
CA SER A 94 7.73 8.74 -9.03
C SER A 94 8.39 9.98 -9.64
N ARG A 95 9.73 10.01 -9.77
CA ARG A 95 10.48 11.18 -10.25
C ARG A 95 11.18 10.93 -11.58
N GLU A 96 11.91 9.83 -11.69
CA GLU A 96 12.79 9.54 -12.81
C GLU A 96 12.49 8.18 -13.42
N LYS A 97 12.83 7.99 -14.71
CA LYS A 97 12.72 6.68 -15.35
C LYS A 97 13.82 5.78 -14.76
N PRO A 98 13.47 4.65 -14.14
CA PRO A 98 14.46 3.78 -13.53
C PRO A 98 15.28 3.09 -14.63
N VAL A 99 16.58 2.99 -14.38
CA VAL A 99 17.48 2.11 -15.12
C VAL A 99 17.67 0.87 -14.25
N HIS A 100 17.26 -0.28 -14.78
CA HIS A 100 17.36 -1.58 -14.12
C HIS A 100 18.65 -2.27 -14.52
N VAL A 101 19.39 -2.77 -13.54
CA VAL A 101 20.62 -3.53 -13.74
C VAL A 101 20.31 -5.03 -13.79
N SER A 102 19.31 -5.48 -13.03
CA SER A 102 18.94 -6.88 -12.92
C SER A 102 17.83 -7.24 -13.92
N PRO A 103 17.96 -8.37 -14.66
CA PRO A 103 17.02 -8.73 -15.72
C PRO A 103 15.56 -8.87 -15.28
N ILE A 104 15.33 -9.26 -14.02
CA ILE A 104 13.98 -9.52 -13.50
C ILE A 104 13.09 -8.28 -13.38
N PHE A 105 13.70 -7.08 -13.36
CA PHE A 105 13.00 -5.80 -13.28
C PHE A 105 12.79 -5.14 -14.65
N ILE A 106 13.45 -5.63 -15.70
CA ILE A 106 13.30 -5.09 -17.06
C ILE A 106 11.84 -5.23 -17.52
N GLY A 107 11.25 -4.11 -17.95
CA GLY A 107 9.86 -4.07 -18.43
C GLY A 107 8.81 -4.22 -17.32
N ARG A 108 9.19 -4.13 -16.04
CA ARG A 108 8.28 -4.17 -14.89
C ARG A 108 7.82 -2.78 -14.42
N ASP A 109 8.25 -1.74 -15.14
CA ASP A 109 7.90 -0.35 -14.84
C ASP A 109 6.44 -0.05 -15.20
N ILE A 110 5.70 0.39 -14.20
CA ILE A 110 4.36 0.93 -14.39
C ILE A 110 4.48 2.44 -14.59
N ARG A 111 4.13 2.91 -15.78
CA ARG A 111 3.92 4.34 -16.04
C ARG A 111 2.89 4.89 -15.06
N SER A 112 3.31 5.86 -14.26
CA SER A 112 2.47 6.56 -13.31
C SER A 112 2.65 8.07 -13.41
N ARG A 113 1.63 8.81 -12.96
CA ARG A 113 1.76 10.25 -12.71
C ARG A 113 2.59 10.45 -11.45
N LYS A 114 3.25 11.60 -11.29
CA LYS A 114 4.02 11.93 -10.07
C LYS A 114 3.20 11.64 -8.82
N VAL A 115 3.74 10.83 -7.91
CA VAL A 115 3.13 10.49 -6.62
C VAL A 115 4.02 10.99 -5.51
N VAL A 116 3.44 11.64 -4.51
CA VAL A 116 4.14 12.05 -3.29
C VAL A 116 3.82 11.06 -2.18
N TRP A 117 4.85 10.64 -1.44
CA TRP A 117 4.69 9.74 -0.30
C TRP A 117 3.77 10.35 0.77
N GLY A 118 2.85 9.54 1.32
CA GLY A 118 1.92 9.98 2.39
C GLY A 118 0.77 10.90 1.94
N LYS A 119 0.59 11.15 0.64
CA LYS A 119 -0.52 11.95 0.10
C LYS A 119 -1.57 11.09 -0.60
N ILE A 120 -2.77 11.63 -0.79
CA ILE A 120 -3.91 10.99 -1.50
C ILE A 120 -3.52 10.48 -2.90
N SER A 121 -2.51 11.10 -3.53
CA SER A 121 -1.93 10.65 -4.79
C SER A 121 -1.42 9.19 -4.78
N MET A 122 -1.06 8.66 -3.60
CA MET A 122 -0.65 7.27 -3.43
C MET A 122 -1.82 6.30 -3.59
N ILE A 123 -2.98 6.65 -3.01
CA ILE A 123 -4.22 5.88 -3.13
C ILE A 123 -4.71 5.91 -4.59
N ASP A 124 -4.61 7.05 -5.27
CA ASP A 124 -4.96 7.14 -6.70
C ASP A 124 -4.03 6.31 -7.59
N ALA A 125 -2.74 6.20 -7.22
CA ALA A 125 -1.80 5.35 -7.93
C ALA A 125 -2.10 3.87 -7.71
N GLU A 126 -2.43 3.48 -6.49
CA GLU A 126 -2.86 2.14 -6.13
C GLU A 126 -4.12 1.72 -6.89
N LYS A 127 -5.16 2.56 -6.91
CA LYS A 127 -6.40 2.31 -7.67
C LYS A 127 -6.12 2.07 -9.16
N ARG A 128 -5.21 2.84 -9.77
CA ARG A 128 -4.79 2.63 -11.17
C ARG A 128 -3.99 1.35 -11.36
N LEU A 129 -3.19 0.95 -10.37
CA LEU A 129 -2.46 -0.31 -10.38
C LEU A 129 -3.41 -1.50 -10.37
N PHE A 130 -4.39 -1.48 -9.46
CA PHE A 130 -5.42 -2.51 -9.36
C PHE A 130 -6.24 -2.62 -10.66
N GLY A 131 -6.62 -1.49 -11.27
CA GLY A 131 -7.32 -1.49 -12.57
C GLY A 131 -6.50 -2.12 -13.72
N LYS A 132 -5.17 -1.91 -13.74
CA LYS A 132 -4.27 -2.56 -14.70
C LYS A 132 -4.10 -4.06 -14.45
N CYS A 133 -4.14 -4.48 -13.18
CA CYS A 133 -4.04 -5.89 -12.83
C CYS A 133 -5.29 -6.66 -13.30
N PHE A 134 -6.49 -6.07 -13.14
CA PHE A 134 -7.75 -6.72 -13.49
C PHE A 134 -7.95 -6.86 -15.02
N THR A 135 -7.48 -5.90 -15.81
CA THR A 135 -7.58 -5.95 -17.29
C THR A 135 -6.66 -6.99 -17.92
N ARG A 136 -5.64 -7.48 -17.21
CA ARG A 136 -4.70 -8.50 -17.71
C ARG A 136 -5.10 -9.94 -17.34
N TYR A 137 -6.25 -10.11 -16.68
CA TYR A 137 -6.79 -11.39 -16.23
C TYR A 137 -8.00 -11.88 -17.03
N ARG A 138 -8.28 -11.28 -18.20
CA ARG A 138 -9.24 -11.81 -19.18
C ARG A 138 -8.52 -12.66 -20.23
#